data_AF-A0A0F7LUI1-F1
#
_entry.id   AF-A0A0F7LUI1-F1
#
_cell.length_a   1.000
_cell.length_b   1.000
_cell.length_c   1.000
_cell.angle_alpha   90.00
_cell.angle_beta   90.00
_cell.angle_gamma   90.00
#
_symmetry.space_group_name_H-M   'P 1'
#
loop_
_entity.id
_entity.type
_entity.pdbx_description
1 polymer ?
#
loop_
_entity_poly.entity_id
_entity_poly.type
_entity_poly.pdbx_seq_one_letter_code
_entity_poly.pdbx_strand_id
1 'polypeptide(L)'
;MGRMYNPAHPGFVLREYLGDISVTDAAKSLSITRAALSRILNGNAGISADMALRLEAALGTSAEMWTGMQSQYELWIVSQHKRPEIKPIVAHP
;
A
#
# COMPACT_ATOMS: atom_id res chain seq x y z
N MET A 1 8.82 -8.86 13.73
CA MET A 1 8.60 -7.41 13.55
C MET A 1 7.28 -7.04 14.22
N GLY A 2 7.26 -5.98 15.03
CA GLY A 2 6.04 -5.51 15.71
C GLY A 2 5.07 -4.86 14.72
N ARG A 3 3.76 -4.91 15.01
CA ARG A 3 2.76 -4.17 14.23
C ARG A 3 2.94 -2.67 14.46
N MET A 4 2.95 -1.88 13.39
CA MET A 4 2.93 -0.41 13.48
C MET A 4 1.58 0.09 13.99
N TYR A 5 1.62 1.15 14.81
CA TYR A 5 0.44 1.89 15.24
C TYR A 5 0.18 3.04 14.26
N ASN A 6 -1.03 3.13 13.72
CA ASN A 6 -1.44 4.14 12.74
C ASN A 6 -0.46 4.32 11.56
N PRO A 7 -0.12 3.25 10.83
CA PRO A 7 0.71 3.33 9.63
C PRO A 7 0.05 4.23 8.56
N ALA A 8 0.87 4.99 7.84
CA ALA A 8 0.40 5.81 6.72
C ALA A 8 -0.12 4.94 5.56
N HIS A 9 -1.14 5.42 4.84
CA HIS A 9 -1.58 4.76 3.61
C HIS A 9 -0.44 4.80 2.57
N PRO A 10 -0.04 3.67 1.94
CA PRO A 10 1.10 3.64 1.02
C PRO A 10 0.99 4.60 -0.16
N GLY A 11 -0.23 4.88 -0.61
CA GLY A 11 -0.50 5.88 -1.63
C GLY A 11 -0.11 7.32 -1.27
N PHE A 12 -0.16 7.71 0.02
CA PHE A 12 0.34 9.02 0.46
C PHE A 12 1.87 9.05 0.46
N VAL A 13 2.52 7.96 0.86
CA VAL A 13 3.98 7.81 0.73
C VAL A 13 4.39 7.87 -0.73
N LEU A 14 3.67 7.17 -1.62
CA LEU A 14 3.91 7.22 -3.06
C LEU A 14 3.80 8.65 -3.62
N ARG A 15 2.89 9.46 -3.08
CA ARG A 15 2.76 10.88 -3.48
C ARG A 15 4.05 11.66 -3.20
N GLU A 16 4.72 11.39 -2.09
CA GLU A 16 6.02 12.01 -1.75
C GLU A 16 7.12 11.53 -2.69
N TYR A 17 7.15 10.23 -3.03
CA TYR A 17 8.12 9.68 -4.00
C TYR A 17 8.00 10.28 -5.40
N LEU A 18 6.78 10.63 -5.84
CA LEU A 18 6.56 11.25 -7.14
C LEU A 18 6.97 12.73 -7.19
N GLY A 19 7.05 13.41 -6.04
CA GLY A 19 7.40 14.84 -5.98
C GLY A 19 6.53 15.70 -6.92
N ASP A 20 7.19 16.45 -7.81
CA ASP A 20 6.56 17.35 -8.78
C ASP A 20 6.09 16.66 -10.08
N ILE A 21 6.28 15.34 -10.21
CA ILE A 21 5.86 14.60 -11.40
C ILE A 21 4.34 14.65 -11.53
N SER A 22 3.85 15.00 -12.73
CA SER A 22 2.42 15.05 -12.98
C SER A 22 1.81 13.64 -12.86
N VAL A 23 0.59 13.55 -12.28
CA VAL A 23 -0.13 12.26 -12.17
C VAL A 23 -0.34 11.61 -13.54
N THR A 24 -0.44 12.42 -14.60
CA THR A 24 -0.58 11.93 -15.97
C THR A 24 0.69 11.22 -16.44
N ASP A 25 1.86 11.82 -16.22
CA ASP A 25 3.12 11.27 -16.69
C ASP A 25 3.54 10.07 -15.84
N ALA A 26 3.35 10.13 -14.53
CA ALA A 26 3.54 8.97 -13.65
C ALA A 26 2.65 7.78 -14.05
N ALA A 27 1.38 8.03 -14.37
CA ALA A 27 0.46 6.95 -14.79
C ALA A 27 0.89 6.32 -16.12
N LYS A 28 1.39 7.13 -17.08
CA LYS A 28 1.96 6.62 -18.34
C LYS A 28 3.18 5.75 -18.08
N SER A 29 4.14 6.20 -17.25
CA SER A 29 5.33 5.41 -16.91
C SER A 29 4.98 4.08 -16.23
N LEU A 30 3.94 4.07 -15.39
CA LEU A 30 3.44 2.87 -14.73
C LEU A 30 2.52 2.01 -15.62
N SER A 31 2.23 2.47 -16.84
CA SER A 31 1.31 1.82 -17.79
C SER A 31 -0.07 1.52 -17.18
N ILE A 32 -0.63 2.50 -16.45
CA ILE A 32 -1.97 2.45 -15.87
C ILE A 32 -2.77 3.71 -16.23
N THR A 33 -4.07 3.70 -15.97
CA THR A 33 -4.87 4.91 -16.16
C THR A 33 -4.54 5.96 -15.10
N ARG A 34 -4.61 7.24 -15.49
CA ARG A 34 -4.49 8.37 -14.55
C ARG A 34 -5.48 8.26 -13.38
N ALA A 35 -6.69 7.76 -13.65
CA ALA A 35 -7.72 7.56 -12.64
C ALA A 35 -7.32 6.47 -11.63
N ALA A 36 -6.71 5.37 -12.07
CA ALA A 36 -6.20 4.33 -11.17
C ALA A 36 -5.11 4.88 -10.25
N LEU A 37 -4.12 5.60 -10.81
CA LEU A 37 -3.07 6.21 -10.00
C LEU A 37 -3.64 7.24 -9.02
N SER A 38 -4.56 8.09 -9.48
CA SER A 38 -5.21 9.09 -8.62
C SER A 38 -5.93 8.46 -7.42
N ARG A 39 -6.63 7.33 -7.59
CA ARG A 39 -7.26 6.65 -6.46
C ARG A 39 -6.24 6.17 -5.44
N ILE A 40 -5.09 5.65 -5.90
CA ILE A 40 -4.01 5.21 -5.00
C ILE A 40 -3.44 6.42 -4.25
N LEU A 41 -3.05 7.48 -4.97
CA LEU A 41 -2.42 8.67 -4.37
C LEU A 41 -3.32 9.40 -3.36
N ASN A 42 -4.63 9.25 -3.47
CA ASN A 42 -5.62 9.85 -2.56
C ASN A 42 -6.11 8.88 -1.47
N GLY A 43 -5.48 7.71 -1.32
CA GLY A 43 -5.86 6.74 -0.27
C GLY A 43 -7.15 5.97 -0.52
N ASN A 44 -7.71 6.04 -1.73
CA ASN A 44 -8.96 5.40 -2.12
C ASN A 44 -8.75 4.01 -2.75
N ALA A 45 -7.50 3.60 -2.97
CA ALA A 45 -7.12 2.27 -3.45
C ALA A 45 -5.74 1.89 -2.91
N GLY A 46 -5.55 0.62 -2.57
CA GLY A 46 -4.26 0.10 -2.11
C GLY A 46 -3.27 -0.17 -3.25
N ILE A 47 -2.02 -0.48 -2.88
CA ILE A 47 -0.97 -0.94 -3.79
C ILE A 47 -1.00 -2.48 -3.84
N SER A 48 -1.38 -3.03 -4.99
CA SER A 48 -1.30 -4.48 -5.24
C SER A 48 0.13 -4.94 -5.51
N ALA A 49 0.36 -6.26 -5.55
CA ALA A 49 1.67 -6.82 -5.91
C ALA A 49 2.12 -6.43 -7.34
N ASP A 50 1.21 -6.46 -8.33
CA ASP A 50 1.50 -5.99 -9.69
C ASP A 50 1.89 -4.50 -9.69
N MET A 51 1.17 -3.67 -8.93
CA MET A 51 1.50 -2.25 -8.82
C MET A 51 2.85 -2.04 -8.12
N ALA A 52 3.18 -2.82 -7.10
CA ALA A 52 4.47 -2.77 -6.42
C ALA A 52 5.64 -3.08 -7.38
N LEU A 53 5.50 -4.09 -8.25
CA LEU A 53 6.50 -4.41 -9.28
C LEU A 53 6.64 -3.30 -10.32
N ARG A 54 5.54 -2.63 -10.70
CA ARG A 54 5.58 -1.45 -11.57
C ARG A 54 6.34 -0.29 -10.91
N LEU A 55 6.11 -0.05 -9.62
CA LEU A 55 6.80 0.99 -8.84
C LEU A 55 8.29 0.68 -8.68
N GLU A 56 8.65 -0.58 -8.48
CA GLU A 56 10.05 -1.02 -8.47
C GLU A 56 10.74 -0.69 -9.80
N ALA A 57 10.13 -1.10 -10.92
CA ALA A 57 10.68 -0.82 -12.25
C ALA A 57 10.74 0.69 -12.57
N ALA A 58 9.76 1.48 -12.14
CA ALA A 58 9.68 2.91 -12.46
C ALA A 58 10.50 3.83 -11.53
N LEU A 59 10.67 3.46 -10.27
CA LEU A 59 11.28 4.31 -9.23
C LEU A 59 12.56 3.73 -8.63
N GLY A 60 12.94 2.49 -8.95
CA GLY A 60 14.09 1.81 -8.34
C GLY A 60 13.90 1.49 -6.84
N THR A 61 12.66 1.43 -6.39
CA THR A 61 12.28 1.05 -5.01
C THR A 61 12.04 -0.46 -4.90
N SER A 62 11.91 -1.05 -3.70
CA SER A 62 11.61 -2.47 -3.56
C SER A 62 10.10 -2.75 -3.60
N ALA A 63 9.67 -3.77 -4.35
CA ALA A 63 8.28 -4.22 -4.35
C ALA A 63 7.82 -4.75 -2.97
N GLU A 64 8.71 -5.40 -2.22
CA GLU A 64 8.46 -5.87 -0.85
C GLU A 64 8.23 -4.71 0.12
N MET A 65 8.92 -3.58 -0.08
CA MET A 65 8.68 -2.37 0.70
C MET A 65 7.22 -1.93 0.57
N TRP A 66 6.71 -1.81 -0.66
CA TRP A 66 5.34 -1.36 -0.93
C TRP A 66 4.28 -2.32 -0.41
N THR A 67 4.44 -3.61 -0.69
CA THR A 67 3.50 -4.64 -0.22
C THR A 67 3.55 -4.80 1.31
N GLY A 68 4.72 -4.61 1.92
CA GLY A 68 4.89 -4.55 3.37
C GLY A 68 4.19 -3.35 4.00
N MET A 69 4.27 -2.15 3.40
CA MET A 69 3.51 -0.99 3.87
C MET A 69 2.00 -1.22 3.73
N GLN A 70 1.55 -1.74 2.60
CA GLN A 70 0.13 -2.04 2.37
C GLN A 70 -0.40 -3.04 3.40
N SER A 71 0.33 -4.13 3.65
CA SER A 71 -0.04 -5.13 4.63
C SER A 71 -0.15 -4.55 6.04
N GLN A 72 0.79 -3.69 6.43
CA GLN A 72 0.75 -3.03 7.74
C GLN A 72 -0.45 -2.09 7.86
N TYR A 73 -0.71 -1.29 6.82
CA TYR A 73 -1.87 -0.39 6.76
C TYR A 73 -3.19 -1.14 6.90
N GLU A 74 -3.39 -2.18 6.10
CA GLU A 74 -4.62 -2.98 6.12
C GLU A 74 -4.81 -3.70 7.46
N LEU A 75 -3.74 -4.31 8.00
CA LEU A 75 -3.80 -4.96 9.30
C LEU A 75 -4.21 -3.98 10.40
N TRP A 76 -3.67 -2.75 10.38
CA TRP A 76 -4.03 -1.74 11.36
C TRP A 76 -5.49 -1.30 11.23
N ILE A 77 -5.94 -0.94 10.01
CA ILE A 77 -7.33 -0.54 9.75
C ILE A 77 -8.32 -1.63 10.17
N VAL A 78 -8.08 -2.88 9.75
CA VAL A 78 -8.97 -4.00 10.07
C VAL A 78 -8.90 -4.36 11.56
N SER A 79 -7.77 -4.10 12.24
CA SER A 79 -7.67 -4.31 13.69
C SER A 79 -8.51 -3.35 14.54
N GLN A 80 -8.90 -2.19 14.00
CA GLN A 80 -9.77 -1.24 14.70
C GLN A 80 -11.22 -1.74 14.84
N HIS A 81 -11.61 -2.73 14.05
CA HIS A 81 -12.96 -3.27 14.05
C HIS A 81 -13.11 -4.39 15.09
N LYS A 82 -14.27 -4.44 15.75
CA LYS A 82 -14.61 -5.53 16.66
C LYS A 82 -14.66 -6.85 15.88
N ARG A 83 -13.89 -7.83 16.33
CA ARG A 83 -13.89 -9.18 15.77
C ARG A 83 -14.81 -10.09 16.59
N PRO A 84 -15.41 -11.13 15.97
CA PRO A 84 -16.02 -12.20 16.74
C PRO A 84 -14.97 -12.85 17.64
N GLU A 85 -15.42 -13.58 18.66
CA GLU A 85 -14.54 -14.41 19.45
C GLU A 85 -13.93 -15.50 18.56
N ILE A 86 -12.61 -15.49 18.41
CA ILE A 86 -11.88 -16.47 17.61
C ILE A 86 -11.23 -17.47 18.57
N LYS A 87 -11.67 -18.74 18.50
CA LYS A 87 -11.04 -19.83 19.25
C LYS A 87 -9.77 -20.29 18.52
N PRO A 88 -8.60 -20.35 19.18
CA PRO A 88 -7.38 -20.86 18.57
C PRO A 88 -7.56 -22.30 18.09
N ILE A 89 -7.11 -22.60 16.86
CA ILE A 89 -7.13 -23.97 16.30
C ILE A 89 -6.07 -24.83 16.98
N VAL A 90 -4.94 -24.21 17.33
CA VAL A 90 -3.86 -24.82 18.10
C VAL A 90 -3.65 -23.97 19.35
N ALA A 91 -3.58 -24.61 20.52
CA ALA A 91 -3.05 -23.97 21.71
C ALA A 91 -1.54 -23.79 21.48
N HIS A 92 -1.06 -22.56 21.46
CA HIS A 92 0.38 -22.35 21.59
C HIS A 92 0.78 -22.76 23.02
N PRO A 93 1.77 -23.66 23.18
CA PRO A 93 2.31 -23.98 24.50
C PRO A 93 2.94 -22.75 25.17
#